data_AF-A0A9Q1I8U5-F1
#
_entry.id   AF-A0A9Q1I8U5-F1
#
_cell.length_a   1.000
_cell.length_b   1.000
_cell.length_c   1.000
_cell.angle_alpha   90.00
_cell.angle_beta   90.00
_cell.angle_gamma   90.00
#
_symmetry.space_group_name_H-M   'P 1'
#
loop_
_entity.id
_entity.type
_entity.pdbx_description
1 polymer ?
#
loop_
_entity_poly.entity_id
_entity_poly.type
_entity_poly.pdbx_seq_one_letter_code
_entity_poly.pdbx_strand_id
1 'polypeptide(L)'
;MTDCSLPRVWIIGSSLIARLQAHLGAFGLDQNLGLDCQITWAGRGGRRWEHLVPLHRSKRADIRDDPDVMVIHLGGNSIRTSGNTSISLMRRKKADIREIDLLFPKTKLMFSDILPRWNWRGQTTTTGYGLERTRRRLNGAMFGFLTDMAGDHRSLMFRSFNPRTSTGGGAMAGISPCQPH
;
A
#
# COMPACT_ATOMS: atom_id res chain seq x y z
N MET A 1 24.02 17.88 -16.29
CA MET A 1 23.86 16.46 -16.67
C MET A 1 23.28 15.75 -15.46
N THR A 2 21.96 15.64 -15.35
CA THR A 2 21.32 14.85 -14.30
C THR A 2 21.48 13.37 -14.67
N ASP A 3 22.08 12.60 -13.79
CA ASP A 3 22.21 11.15 -13.92
C ASP A 3 20.82 10.55 -14.21
N CYS A 4 20.66 9.92 -15.38
CA CYS A 4 19.37 9.52 -15.94
C CYS A 4 18.94 8.15 -15.38
N SER A 5 19.03 7.97 -14.06
CA SER A 5 18.68 6.72 -13.41
C SER A 5 17.15 6.57 -13.38
N LEU A 6 16.64 5.41 -13.80
CA LEU A 6 15.22 5.10 -13.69
C LEU A 6 14.73 5.24 -12.23
N PRO A 7 13.49 5.75 -12.01
CA PRO A 7 12.91 5.82 -10.67
C PRO A 7 12.92 4.46 -9.98
N ARG A 8 13.37 4.42 -8.73
CA ARG A 8 13.41 3.21 -7.90
C ARG A 8 12.13 3.11 -7.09
N VAL A 9 11.38 2.03 -7.32
CA VAL A 9 10.08 1.80 -6.70
C VAL A 9 10.14 0.58 -5.80
N TRP A 10 9.73 0.72 -4.56
CA TRP A 10 9.63 -0.40 -3.63
C TRP A 10 8.19 -0.81 -3.42
N ILE A 11 7.87 -2.08 -3.69
CA ILE A 11 6.52 -2.62 -3.43
C ILE A 11 6.60 -3.58 -2.26
N ILE A 12 6.10 -3.14 -1.12
CA ILE A 12 6.14 -3.87 0.14
C ILE A 12 4.76 -4.43 0.44
N GLY A 13 4.67 -5.72 0.72
CA GLY A 13 3.39 -6.27 1.13
C GLY A 13 3.40 -7.67 1.68
N SER A 14 2.18 -8.22 1.75
CA SER A 14 1.93 -9.55 2.28
C SER A 14 2.00 -10.63 1.18
N SER A 15 1.22 -11.71 1.32
CA SER A 15 1.13 -12.80 0.34
C SER A 15 0.65 -12.35 -1.04
N LEU A 16 -0.14 -11.28 -1.15
CA LEU A 16 -0.63 -10.81 -2.45
C LEU A 16 0.53 -10.34 -3.33
N ILE A 17 1.40 -9.50 -2.78
CA ILE A 17 2.59 -8.99 -3.49
C ILE A 17 3.57 -10.13 -3.79
N ALA A 18 3.77 -11.05 -2.85
CA ALA A 18 4.63 -12.22 -3.09
C ALA A 18 4.11 -13.10 -4.25
N ARG A 19 2.78 -13.31 -4.31
CA ARG A 19 2.15 -14.08 -5.39
C ARG A 19 2.17 -13.34 -6.72
N LEU A 20 1.98 -12.02 -6.70
CA LEU A 20 2.07 -11.21 -7.91
C LEU A 20 3.47 -11.31 -8.52
N GLN A 21 4.52 -11.10 -7.71
CA GLN A 21 5.90 -11.25 -8.16
C GLN A 21 6.17 -12.66 -8.71
N ALA A 22 5.77 -13.71 -7.97
CA ALA A 22 5.93 -15.09 -8.40
C ALA A 22 5.18 -15.38 -9.72
N HIS A 23 3.98 -14.82 -9.88
CA HIS A 23 3.20 -14.95 -11.11
C HIS A 23 3.90 -14.27 -12.29
N LEU A 24 4.41 -13.04 -12.12
CA LEU A 24 5.18 -12.38 -13.18
C LEU A 24 6.39 -13.22 -13.59
N GLY A 25 7.13 -13.76 -12.63
CA GLY A 25 8.29 -14.62 -12.89
C GLY A 25 7.92 -15.92 -13.60
N ALA A 26 6.86 -16.60 -13.17
CA ALA A 26 6.44 -17.88 -13.74
C ALA A 26 5.96 -17.76 -15.21
N PHE A 27 5.43 -16.60 -15.59
CA PHE A 27 4.90 -16.34 -16.93
C PHE A 27 5.85 -15.50 -17.80
N GLY A 28 7.07 -15.20 -17.33
CA GLY A 28 8.03 -14.38 -18.07
C GLY A 28 7.55 -12.95 -18.33
N LEU A 29 6.65 -12.43 -17.49
CA LEU A 29 6.13 -11.07 -17.60
C LEU A 29 7.12 -10.08 -17.01
N ASP A 30 7.04 -8.83 -17.49
CA ASP A 30 7.89 -7.76 -17.01
C ASP A 30 7.72 -7.53 -15.50
N GLN A 31 8.84 -7.64 -14.78
CA GLN A 31 8.92 -7.41 -13.34
C GLN A 31 8.67 -5.94 -12.96
N ASN A 32 8.75 -5.03 -13.93
CA ASN A 32 8.45 -3.61 -13.76
C ASN A 32 7.02 -3.25 -14.22
N LEU A 33 6.17 -4.25 -14.51
CA LEU A 33 4.77 -4.06 -14.90
C LEU A 33 4.58 -3.22 -16.19
N GLY A 34 5.59 -3.17 -17.06
CA GLY A 34 5.61 -2.35 -18.27
C GLY A 34 5.88 -0.86 -18.00
N LEU A 35 6.40 -0.52 -16.83
CA LEU A 35 6.69 0.85 -16.43
C LEU A 35 8.19 1.16 -16.56
N ASP A 36 8.52 2.41 -16.93
CA ASP A 36 9.89 2.93 -16.96
C ASP A 36 10.42 3.22 -15.54
N CYS A 37 10.55 2.18 -14.73
CA CYS A 37 11.06 2.24 -13.37
C CYS A 37 11.74 0.93 -12.97
N GLN A 38 12.49 0.95 -11.89
CA GLN A 38 13.08 -0.26 -11.30
C GLN A 38 12.29 -0.68 -10.06
N ILE A 39 11.52 -1.77 -10.18
CA ILE A 39 10.71 -2.28 -9.08
C ILE A 39 11.50 -3.28 -8.23
N THR A 40 11.65 -2.95 -6.95
CA THR A 40 12.09 -3.90 -5.92
C THR A 40 10.88 -4.46 -5.18
N TRP A 41 10.70 -5.76 -5.30
CA TRP A 41 9.62 -6.49 -4.65
C TRP A 41 10.01 -6.95 -3.25
N ALA A 42 9.15 -6.66 -2.28
CA ALA A 42 9.29 -7.11 -0.90
C ALA A 42 7.97 -7.70 -0.39
N GLY A 43 7.45 -8.71 -1.08
CA GLY A 43 6.29 -9.49 -0.65
C GLY A 43 6.68 -10.65 0.29
N ARG A 44 5.98 -10.83 1.42
CA ARG A 44 6.14 -12.04 2.27
C ARG A 44 4.80 -12.57 2.75
N GLY A 45 4.59 -13.87 2.60
CA GLY A 45 3.41 -14.57 3.10
C GLY A 45 3.20 -14.33 4.61
N GLY A 46 1.94 -14.12 5.01
CA GLY A 46 1.58 -13.96 6.42
C GLY A 46 2.07 -12.67 7.10
N ARG A 47 2.77 -11.77 6.39
CA ARG A 47 3.29 -10.54 6.99
C ARG A 47 2.17 -9.72 7.62
N ARG A 48 2.40 -9.32 8.87
CA ARG A 48 1.54 -8.48 9.70
C ARG A 48 2.11 -7.07 9.75
N TRP A 49 1.26 -6.12 10.06
CA TRP A 49 1.60 -4.71 10.20
C TRP A 49 2.74 -4.46 11.19
N GLU A 50 2.78 -5.17 12.32
CA GLU A 50 3.87 -5.03 13.30
C GLU A 50 5.27 -5.35 12.74
N HIS A 51 5.37 -6.05 11.61
CA HIS A 51 6.65 -6.33 10.95
C HIS A 51 7.03 -5.25 9.92
N LEU A 52 6.20 -4.21 9.73
CA LEU A 52 6.45 -3.16 8.76
C LEU A 52 7.69 -2.35 9.16
N VAL A 53 7.69 -1.71 10.32
CA VAL A 53 8.81 -0.88 10.79
C VAL A 53 10.13 -1.66 10.88
N PRO A 54 10.19 -2.87 11.50
CA PRO A 54 11.44 -3.65 11.53
C PRO A 54 12.01 -3.95 10.15
N LEU A 55 11.16 -4.25 9.16
CA LEU A 55 11.58 -4.47 7.78
C LEU A 55 12.21 -3.20 7.18
N HIS A 56 11.61 -2.04 7.45
CA HIS A 56 12.08 -0.76 6.92
C HIS A 56 13.42 -0.36 7.54
N ARG A 57 13.60 -0.59 8.86
CA ARG A 57 14.88 -0.36 9.54
C ARG A 57 15.98 -1.26 9.00
N SER A 58 15.71 -2.55 8.82
CA SER A 58 16.67 -3.48 8.18
C SER A 58 17.03 -3.01 6.78
N LYS A 59 16.03 -2.69 5.95
CA LYS A 59 16.27 -2.17 4.61
C LYS A 59 17.07 -0.87 4.58
N ARG A 60 16.82 0.05 5.53
CA ARG A 60 17.56 1.31 5.66
C ARG A 60 19.03 1.05 6.00
N ALA A 61 19.34 0.01 6.78
CA ALA A 61 20.72 -0.37 7.10
C ALA A 61 21.46 -0.97 5.89
N ASP A 62 20.73 -1.64 4.98
CA ASP A 62 21.33 -2.37 3.86
C ASP A 62 21.49 -1.52 2.57
N ILE A 63 20.94 -0.30 2.52
CA ILE A 63 20.91 0.51 1.30
C ILE A 63 21.72 1.80 1.42
N ARG A 64 22.27 2.23 0.28
CA ARG A 64 22.96 3.52 0.15
C ARG A 64 22.00 4.68 -0.13
N ASP A 65 20.94 4.43 -0.91
CA ASP A 65 20.02 5.48 -1.38
C ASP A 65 18.54 5.09 -1.21
N ASP A 66 17.71 6.05 -0.83
CA ASP A 66 16.26 5.91 -0.61
C ASP A 66 15.52 5.61 -1.91
N PRO A 67 14.48 4.75 -1.95
CA PRO A 67 13.65 4.64 -3.14
C PRO A 67 12.94 5.96 -3.46
N ASP A 68 12.70 6.26 -4.72
CA ASP A 68 11.91 7.43 -5.12
C ASP A 68 10.45 7.29 -4.71
N VAL A 69 9.91 6.07 -4.80
CA VAL A 69 8.53 5.74 -4.44
C VAL A 69 8.49 4.46 -3.61
N MET A 70 7.69 4.46 -2.56
CA MET A 70 7.45 3.28 -1.73
C MET A 70 5.96 2.98 -1.61
N VAL A 71 5.54 1.86 -2.18
CA VAL A 71 4.17 1.36 -2.14
C VAL A 71 4.02 0.34 -1.02
N ILE A 72 3.14 0.62 -0.06
CA ILE A 72 2.85 -0.27 1.07
C ILE A 72 1.46 -0.89 0.89
N HIS A 73 1.44 -2.22 0.72
CA HIS A 73 0.25 -3.07 0.65
C HIS A 73 0.21 -4.06 1.80
N LEU A 74 -0.19 -3.56 2.97
CA LEU A 74 -0.18 -4.30 4.22
C LEU A 74 -1.34 -3.92 5.14
N GLY A 75 -1.73 -4.84 6.02
CA GLY A 75 -2.69 -4.57 7.12
C GLY A 75 -3.84 -5.57 7.22
N GLY A 76 -4.21 -6.23 6.11
CA GLY A 76 -5.31 -7.21 6.13
C GLY A 76 -5.10 -8.38 7.09
N ASN A 77 -3.85 -8.80 7.31
CA ASN A 77 -3.53 -9.87 8.27
C ASN A 77 -3.52 -9.39 9.73
N SER A 78 -3.50 -8.08 9.97
CA SER A 78 -3.44 -7.51 11.33
C SER A 78 -4.81 -7.20 11.92
N ILE A 79 -5.85 -7.10 11.10
CA ILE A 79 -7.25 -6.90 11.52
C ILE A 79 -7.70 -8.02 12.47
N ARG A 80 -7.21 -9.25 12.26
CA ARG A 80 -7.58 -10.45 13.04
C ARG A 80 -6.63 -10.77 14.19
N THR A 81 -5.76 -9.84 14.57
CA THR A 81 -4.81 -10.08 15.65
C THR A 81 -5.53 -10.05 16.98
N SER A 82 -5.47 -11.15 17.74
CA SER A 82 -5.97 -11.20 19.11
C SER A 82 -5.38 -10.04 19.94
N GLY A 83 -6.24 -9.29 20.63
CA GLY A 83 -5.84 -8.12 21.43
C GLY A 83 -5.77 -6.79 20.65
N ASN A 84 -5.82 -6.79 19.31
CA ASN A 84 -5.88 -5.53 18.56
C ASN A 84 -7.32 -5.05 18.44
N THR A 85 -7.64 -3.95 19.12
CA THR A 85 -8.84 -3.15 18.78
C THR A 85 -8.59 -2.39 17.47
N SER A 86 -9.65 -2.06 16.74
CA SER A 86 -9.56 -1.21 15.54
C SER A 86 -8.87 0.12 15.81
N ILE A 87 -9.07 0.69 17.00
CA ILE A 87 -8.44 1.93 17.47
C ILE A 87 -6.94 1.74 17.70
N SER A 88 -6.53 0.70 18.44
CA SER A 88 -5.12 0.43 18.72
C SER A 88 -4.32 0.15 17.43
N LEU A 89 -4.91 -0.62 16.51
CA LEU A 89 -4.30 -0.88 15.21
C LEU A 89 -4.19 0.41 14.40
N MET A 90 -5.24 1.23 14.33
CA MET A 90 -5.20 2.52 13.65
C MET A 90 -4.11 3.43 14.22
N ARG A 91 -4.01 3.57 15.55
CA ARG A 91 -2.96 4.38 16.20
C ARG A 91 -1.56 3.90 15.82
N ARG A 92 -1.34 2.58 15.90
CA ARG A 92 -0.07 1.96 15.50
C ARG A 92 0.24 2.23 14.02
N LYS A 93 -0.74 2.04 13.12
CA LYS A 93 -0.57 2.34 11.69
C LYS A 93 -0.13 3.79 11.46
N LYS A 94 -0.77 4.76 12.11
CA LYS A 94 -0.40 6.18 11.96
C LYS A 94 1.02 6.47 12.47
N ALA A 95 1.38 5.94 13.64
CA ALA A 95 2.72 6.10 14.20
C ALA A 95 3.80 5.49 13.31
N ASP A 96 3.60 4.24 12.88
CA ASP A 96 4.53 3.52 12.02
C ASP A 96 4.74 4.24 10.68
N ILE A 97 3.70 4.84 10.10
CA ILE A 97 3.82 5.62 8.87
C ILE A 97 4.68 6.87 9.08
N ARG A 98 4.48 7.60 10.18
CA ARG A 98 5.35 8.75 10.50
C ARG A 98 6.79 8.32 10.68
N GLU A 99 7.01 7.20 11.35
CA GLU A 99 8.36 6.66 11.50
C GLU A 99 8.98 6.33 10.15
N ILE A 100 8.23 5.70 9.24
CA ILE A 100 8.72 5.37 7.90
C ILE A 100 9.02 6.64 7.08
N ASP A 101 8.18 7.67 7.16
CA ASP A 101 8.41 8.96 6.51
C ASP A 101 9.71 9.62 7.00
N LEU A 102 9.98 9.56 8.31
CA LEU A 102 11.23 10.02 8.91
C LEU A 102 12.43 9.16 8.50
N LEU A 103 12.25 7.84 8.38
CA LEU A 103 13.28 6.91 7.95
C LEU A 103 13.64 7.05 6.46
N PHE A 104 12.78 7.63 5.63
CA PHE A 104 12.97 7.77 4.19
C PHE A 104 12.52 9.16 3.71
N PRO A 105 13.21 10.23 4.12
CA PRO A 105 12.73 11.60 3.97
C PRO A 105 12.63 12.07 2.50
N LYS A 106 13.25 11.36 1.56
CA LYS A 106 13.22 11.66 0.12
C LYS A 106 12.19 10.83 -0.64
N THR A 107 11.57 9.85 0.00
CA THR A 107 10.68 8.89 -0.65
C THR A 107 9.24 9.39 -0.67
N LYS A 108 8.58 9.27 -1.83
CA LYS A 108 7.13 9.44 -1.92
C LYS A 108 6.44 8.19 -1.39
N LEU A 109 5.69 8.32 -0.30
CA LEU A 109 4.97 7.19 0.29
C LEU A 109 3.63 7.00 -0.40
N MET A 110 3.37 5.78 -0.86
CA MET A 110 2.09 5.35 -1.41
C MET A 110 1.48 4.25 -0.56
N PHE A 111 0.27 4.49 -0.04
CA PHE A 111 -0.46 3.47 0.70
C PHE A 111 -1.61 2.93 -0.11
N SER A 112 -1.73 1.61 -0.11
CA SER A 112 -2.88 0.95 -0.72
C SER A 112 -3.91 0.54 0.31
N ASP A 113 -5.17 0.64 -0.10
CA ASP A 113 -6.29 0.18 0.70
C ASP A 113 -6.19 -1.32 1.00
N ILE A 114 -6.60 -1.71 2.21
CA ILE A 114 -6.79 -3.14 2.50
C ILE A 114 -7.95 -3.63 1.62
N LEU A 115 -7.68 -4.62 0.78
CA LEU A 115 -8.67 -5.18 -0.14
C LEU A 115 -9.81 -5.88 0.62
N PRO A 116 -11.04 -5.83 0.08
CA PRO A 116 -12.11 -6.70 0.56
C PRO A 116 -11.70 -8.17 0.39
N ARG A 117 -12.11 -9.01 1.32
CA ARG A 117 -11.91 -10.47 1.26
C ARG A 117 -13.26 -11.14 1.31
N TRP A 118 -13.46 -12.14 0.46
CA TRP A 118 -14.66 -12.97 0.50
C TRP A 118 -14.76 -13.70 1.84
N ASN A 119 -13.67 -14.38 2.20
CA ASN A 119 -13.51 -15.03 3.50
C ASN A 119 -12.22 -14.54 4.16
N TRP A 120 -12.35 -14.05 5.39
CA TRP A 120 -11.20 -13.81 6.25
C TRP A 120 -10.77 -15.15 6.85
N ARG A 121 -9.47 -15.45 6.87
CA ARG A 121 -8.99 -16.72 7.45
C ARG A 121 -9.44 -16.84 8.91
N GLY A 122 -10.11 -17.93 9.26
CA GLY A 122 -10.65 -18.13 10.62
C GLY A 122 -11.91 -17.32 10.93
N GLN A 123 -12.57 -16.77 9.91
CA GLN A 123 -13.90 -16.17 10.03
C GLN A 123 -14.94 -17.24 10.38
N THR A 124 -15.77 -16.94 11.37
CA THR A 124 -17.11 -17.50 11.51
C THR A 124 -18.13 -16.61 10.80
N THR A 125 -19.30 -17.13 10.45
CA THR A 125 -20.39 -16.35 9.82
C THR A 125 -20.69 -15.06 10.59
N THR A 126 -20.69 -15.11 11.92
CA THR A 126 -20.97 -13.97 12.81
C THR A 126 -19.88 -12.90 12.82
N THR A 127 -18.63 -13.25 12.52
CA THR A 127 -17.47 -12.32 12.60
C THR A 127 -17.19 -11.60 11.29
N GLY A 128 -17.66 -12.13 10.15
CA GLY A 128 -17.37 -11.58 8.81
C GLY A 128 -17.77 -10.12 8.64
N TYR A 129 -19.00 -9.77 9.04
CA TYR A 129 -19.51 -8.41 8.95
C TYR A 129 -18.69 -7.43 9.80
N GLY A 130 -18.32 -7.82 11.02
CA GLY A 130 -17.50 -6.99 11.92
C GLY A 130 -16.08 -6.76 11.38
N LEU A 131 -15.48 -7.76 10.75
CA LEU A 131 -14.16 -7.65 10.11
C LEU A 131 -14.19 -6.71 8.90
N GLU A 132 -15.23 -6.80 8.07
CA GLU A 132 -15.41 -5.90 6.91
C GLU A 132 -15.67 -4.45 7.36
N ARG A 133 -16.50 -4.25 8.40
CA ARG A 133 -16.70 -2.92 9.01
C ARG A 133 -15.38 -2.36 9.54
N THR A 134 -14.57 -3.19 10.19
CA THR A 134 -13.25 -2.81 10.70
C THR A 134 -12.30 -2.43 9.57
N ARG A 135 -12.27 -3.20 8.47
CA ARG A 135 -11.50 -2.89 7.26
C ARG A 135 -11.87 -1.52 6.69
N ARG A 136 -13.17 -1.25 6.49
CA ARG A 136 -13.65 0.04 5.96
C ARG A 136 -13.26 1.20 6.87
N ARG A 137 -13.43 1.04 8.18
CA ARG A 137 -13.05 2.06 9.17
C ARG A 137 -11.54 2.34 9.14
N LEU A 138 -10.71 1.31 9.06
CA LEU A 138 -9.25 1.46 8.94
C LEU A 138 -8.87 2.18 7.65
N ASN A 139 -9.38 1.74 6.51
CA ASN A 139 -9.11 2.39 5.21
C ASN A 139 -9.51 3.87 5.24
N GLY A 140 -10.71 4.19 5.72
CA GLY A 140 -11.17 5.58 5.84
C GLY A 140 -10.31 6.43 6.78
N ALA A 141 -9.92 5.89 7.93
CA ALA A 141 -9.08 6.62 8.88
C ALA A 141 -7.64 6.82 8.39
N MET A 142 -7.08 5.85 7.66
CA MET A 142 -5.79 6.00 7.01
C MET A 142 -5.85 7.00 5.87
N PHE A 143 -6.96 7.03 5.13
CA PHE A 143 -7.18 8.03 4.08
C PHE A 143 -7.17 9.45 4.62
N GLY A 144 -8.00 9.75 5.63
CA GLY A 144 -7.98 11.09 6.25
C GLY A 144 -6.56 11.47 6.71
N PHE A 145 -5.91 10.55 7.44
CA PHE A 145 -4.56 10.78 7.94
C PHE A 145 -3.51 11.02 6.84
N LEU A 146 -3.55 10.25 5.75
CA LEU A 146 -2.61 10.40 4.65
C LEU A 146 -2.90 11.64 3.82
N THR A 147 -4.15 12.04 3.67
CA THR A 147 -4.53 13.30 3.04
C THR A 147 -4.03 14.49 3.88
N ASP A 148 -4.17 14.42 5.20
CA ASP A 148 -3.63 15.44 6.10
C ASP A 148 -2.11 15.56 5.97
N MET A 149 -1.40 14.42 5.89
CA MET A 149 0.05 14.42 5.62
C MET A 149 0.42 14.80 4.18
N ALA A 150 -0.46 14.57 3.20
CA ALA A 150 -0.24 14.92 1.80
C ALA A 150 -0.29 16.43 1.56
N GLY A 151 -0.94 17.18 2.44
CA GLY A 151 -0.82 18.65 2.50
C GLY A 151 0.63 19.11 2.58
N ASP A 152 1.54 18.27 3.09
CA ASP A 152 2.99 18.49 3.14
C ASP A 152 3.78 17.88 1.95
N HIS A 153 3.10 17.50 0.85
CA HIS A 153 3.62 16.98 -0.43
C HIS A 153 4.27 15.59 -0.47
N ARG A 154 4.38 14.84 0.65
CA ARG A 154 5.21 13.61 0.70
C ARG A 154 4.45 12.28 0.63
N SER A 155 3.16 12.27 0.92
CA SER A 155 2.36 11.05 0.95
C SER A 155 1.19 11.07 -0.02
N LEU A 156 0.90 9.92 -0.62
CA LEU A 156 -0.23 9.68 -1.50
C LEU A 156 -0.96 8.41 -1.06
N MET A 157 -2.28 8.42 -1.22
CA MET A 157 -3.07 7.21 -1.02
C MET A 157 -3.60 6.70 -2.36
N PHE A 158 -3.30 5.45 -2.66
CA PHE A 158 -3.87 4.74 -3.79
C PHE A 158 -5.04 3.89 -3.30
N ARG A 159 -6.26 4.29 -3.65
CA ARG A 159 -7.42 3.44 -3.43
C ARG A 159 -7.46 2.40 -4.55
N SER A 160 -7.39 1.13 -4.17
CA SER A 160 -7.64 0.04 -5.11
C SER A 160 -9.05 0.21 -5.68
N PHE A 161 -9.13 0.31 -7.01
CA PHE A 161 -10.40 0.31 -7.73
C PHE A 161 -11.11 -1.02 -7.45
N ASN A 162 -12.29 -0.96 -6.83
CA ASN A 162 -13.15 -2.13 -6.67
C ASN A 162 -14.24 -2.08 -7.75
N PRO A 163 -14.14 -2.87 -8.83
CA PRO A 163 -15.13 -2.84 -9.92
C PRO A 163 -16.53 -3.31 -9.48
N ARG A 164 -16.70 -3.83 -8.25
CA ARG A 164 -18.02 -4.29 -7.74
C ARG A 164 -18.81 -3.24 -6.97
N THR A 165 -18.26 -2.04 -6.75
CA THR A 165 -19.01 -0.91 -6.16
C THR A 165 -19.42 0.15 -7.18
N SER A 166 -19.09 -0.02 -8.46
CA SER A 166 -19.59 0.84 -9.54
C SER A 166 -20.93 0.31 -10.07
N THR A 167 -21.94 0.35 -9.23
CA THR A 167 -23.33 0.50 -9.68
C THR A 167 -23.85 1.76 -9.02
N GLY A 168 -23.74 2.87 -9.75
CA GLY A 168 -24.13 4.20 -9.30
C GLY A 168 -23.33 5.26 -10.05
N GLY A 169 -23.96 5.86 -11.07
CA GLY A 169 -23.34 6.81 -11.98
C GLY A 169 -22.70 8.01 -11.28
N GLY A 170 -21.59 8.47 -11.86
CA GLY A 170 -20.89 9.67 -11.48
C GLY A 170 -19.90 10.00 -12.59
N ALA A 171 -20.29 10.93 -13.44
CA ALA A 171 -19.67 11.44 -14.65
C ALA A 171 -18.14 11.27 -14.78
N MET A 172 -17.72 10.72 -15.93
CA MET A 172 -16.49 11.16 -16.57
C MET A 172 -16.62 12.66 -16.87
N ALA A 173 -15.86 13.49 -16.17
CA ALA A 173 -15.51 14.81 -16.67
C ALA A 173 -14.18 14.65 -17.42
N GLY A 174 -14.27 14.78 -18.75
CA GLY A 174 -13.17 14.60 -19.68
C GLY A 174 -12.06 15.61 -19.45
N ILE A 175 -10.83 15.11 -19.46
CA ILE A 175 -9.66 15.91 -19.75
C ILE A 175 -9.64 16.06 -21.27
N SER A 176 -10.02 17.23 -21.77
CA SER A 176 -9.79 17.60 -23.17
C SER A 176 -8.29 17.56 -23.48
N PRO A 177 -7.85 16.89 -24.54
CA PRO A 177 -6.48 17.01 -25.01
C PRO A 177 -6.33 18.33 -25.78
N CYS A 178 -5.43 19.19 -25.32
CA CYS A 178 -4.82 20.21 -26.16
C CYS A 178 -4.19 19.52 -27.38
N GLN A 179 -4.59 19.89 -28.59
CA GLN A 179 -3.86 19.60 -29.82
C GLN A 179 -3.04 20.83 -30.22
N PRO A 180 -1.82 20.65 -30.74
CA PRO A 180 -0.95 21.74 -31.17
C PRO A 180 -1.16 22.09 -32.66
N HIS A 181 -0.76 23.34 -32.98
CA HIS A 181 -0.63 24.02 -34.28
C HIS A 181 -1.89 24.69 -34.84
#